data_AF-A0A651DA89-F1
#
_entry.id   AF-A0A651DA89-F1
#
_cell.length_a   1.000
_cell.length_b   1.000
_cell.length_c   1.000
_cell.angle_alpha   90.00
_cell.angle_beta   90.00
_cell.angle_gamma   90.00
#
_symmetry.space_group_name_H-M   'P 1'
#
loop_
_entity.id
_entity.type
_entity.pdbx_description
1 polymer ?
#
loop_
_entity_poly.entity_id
_entity_poly.type
_entity_poly.pdbx_seq_one_letter_code
_entity_poly.pdbx_strand_id
1 'polypeptide(L)'
;MASTAQKKGRRKKKGRSGSSLGGFDASLDEQSALDQYLRDVSRHELITPDREKELGALAQAGDEDAVQELARANLRFVISVAKKYQNRGVSLTDLIQEGNVGLVTAARKFD
;
A
#
# COMPACT_ATOMS: atom_id res chain seq x y z
N MET A 1 1.61 -68.74 34.17
CA MET A 1 2.61 -68.48 33.11
C MET A 1 3.00 -67.01 33.20
N ALA A 2 3.97 -66.70 34.08
CA ALA A 2 5.34 -66.34 33.72
C ALA A 2 5.39 -65.01 32.93
N SER A 3 5.81 -63.90 33.57
CA SER A 3 7.20 -63.40 33.54
C SER A 3 7.31 -62.23 32.52
N THR A 4 7.96 -61.07 32.66
CA THR A 4 8.80 -60.42 33.68
C THR A 4 9.18 -59.02 33.16
N ALA A 5 9.41 -58.09 34.10
CA ALA A 5 10.31 -56.90 34.09
C ALA A 5 10.19 -55.74 33.07
N GLN A 6 9.94 -54.56 33.67
CA GLN A 6 10.73 -53.32 33.63
C GLN A 6 11.90 -53.16 32.64
N LYS A 7 11.93 -52.00 31.95
CA LYS A 7 13.18 -51.22 31.83
C LYS A 7 12.94 -49.70 31.69
N LYS A 8 13.44 -48.97 32.70
CA LYS A 8 13.60 -47.51 32.76
C LYS A 8 14.80 -47.09 31.89
N GLY A 9 14.69 -45.93 31.25
CA GLY A 9 15.83 -45.07 30.88
C GLY A 9 16.01 -44.83 29.37
N ARG A 10 15.81 -43.60 28.91
CA ARG A 10 16.89 -42.60 28.76
C ARG A 10 16.30 -41.26 28.29
N ARG A 11 16.42 -40.23 29.12
CA ARG A 11 16.23 -38.83 28.69
C ARG A 11 17.25 -38.52 27.59
N LYS A 12 16.80 -38.02 26.45
CA LYS A 12 17.61 -37.21 25.54
C LYS A 12 17.00 -35.81 25.44
N LYS A 13 17.42 -34.93 26.35
CA LYS A 13 17.51 -33.50 26.09
C LYS A 13 18.69 -33.31 25.13
N LYS A 14 18.44 -32.82 23.92
CA LYS A 14 19.45 -32.38 22.95
C LYS A 14 18.73 -31.46 21.96
N GLY A 15 18.97 -30.17 21.83
CA GLY A 15 19.77 -29.20 22.56
C GLY A 15 19.24 -27.82 22.12
N ARG A 16 19.28 -26.82 23.00
CA ARG A 16 19.14 -25.42 22.60
C ARG A 16 20.45 -25.02 21.90
N SER A 17 20.39 -24.64 20.63
CA SER A 17 21.34 -23.77 19.91
C SER A 17 20.93 -23.77 18.42
N GLY A 18 20.66 -22.67 17.74
CA GLY A 18 21.00 -21.27 18.00
C GLY A 18 20.01 -20.29 17.36
N SER A 19 20.26 -19.03 17.70
CA SER A 19 19.56 -17.81 17.32
C SER A 19 19.26 -17.63 15.82
N SER A 20 18.05 -17.16 15.52
CA SER A 20 17.87 -15.86 14.87
C SER A 20 16.42 -15.39 15.01
N LEU A 21 16.26 -14.07 15.04
CA LEU A 21 14.98 -13.35 14.99
C LEU A 21 14.25 -13.69 13.67
N GLY A 22 13.53 -14.81 13.63
CA GLY A 22 12.79 -15.24 12.47
C GLY A 22 11.34 -14.76 12.55
N GLY A 23 11.01 -13.69 11.85
CA GLY A 23 9.60 -13.26 11.73
C GLY A 23 9.34 -11.86 11.20
N PHE A 24 10.34 -11.12 10.69
CA PHE A 24 10.06 -9.91 9.90
C PHE A 24 9.86 -10.32 8.44
N ASP A 25 8.59 -10.47 8.06
CA ASP A 25 8.21 -10.62 6.66
C ASP A 25 7.79 -9.24 6.12
N ALA A 26 8.77 -8.51 5.60
CA ALA A 26 8.57 -7.18 5.04
C ALA A 26 7.56 -7.18 3.87
N SER A 27 7.34 -8.32 3.20
CA SER A 27 6.40 -8.42 2.09
C SER A 27 4.95 -8.44 2.56
N LEU A 28 4.66 -9.06 3.71
CA LEU A 28 3.34 -9.00 4.35
C LEU A 28 3.04 -7.60 4.87
N ASP A 29 4.05 -6.92 5.42
CA ASP A 29 3.93 -5.54 5.88
C ASP A 29 3.64 -4.58 4.71
N GLU A 30 4.32 -4.74 3.58
CA GLU A 30 4.10 -3.93 2.37
C GLU A 30 2.69 -4.15 1.79
N GLN A 31 2.23 -5.39 1.72
CA GLN A 31 0.88 -5.70 1.25
C GLN A 31 -0.18 -5.11 2.20
N SER A 32 0.04 -5.17 3.52
CA SER A 32 -0.83 -4.55 4.52
C SER A 32 -0.86 -3.03 4.41
N ALA A 33 0.29 -2.40 4.16
CA ALA A 33 0.39 -0.95 3.97
C ALA A 33 -0.35 -0.49 2.70
N LEU A 34 -0.19 -1.22 1.59
CA LEU A 34 -0.91 -0.96 0.36
C LEU A 34 -2.43 -1.09 0.56
N ASP A 35 -2.88 -2.15 1.24
CA ASP A 35 -4.29 -2.37 1.52
C ASP A 35 -4.89 -1.23 2.38
N GLN A 36 -4.13 -0.75 3.36
CA GLN A 36 -4.54 0.41 4.16
C GLN A 36 -4.65 1.67 3.29
N TYR A 37 -3.62 1.97 2.48
CA TYR A 37 -3.63 3.11 1.55
C TYR A 37 -4.84 3.06 0.61
N LEU A 38 -5.14 1.89 0.01
CA LEU A 38 -6.27 1.73 -0.89
C LEU A 38 -7.61 2.00 -0.18
N ARG A 39 -7.77 1.57 1.08
CA ARG A 39 -8.96 1.87 1.88
C ARG A 39 -9.07 3.36 2.16
N ASP A 40 -7.99 4.00 2.56
CA ASP A 40 -7.99 5.43 2.89
C ASP A 40 -8.35 6.26 1.65
N VAL A 41 -7.74 5.95 0.50
CA VAL A 41 -8.04 6.66 -0.76
C VAL A 41 -9.49 6.43 -1.22
N SER A 42 -10.03 5.22 -1.02
CA SER A 42 -11.41 4.91 -1.40
C SER A 42 -12.45 5.76 -0.65
N ARG A 43 -12.09 6.29 0.52
CA ARG A 43 -12.96 7.11 1.37
C ARG A 43 -12.95 8.60 1.00
N HIS A 44 -12.04 9.04 0.12
CA HIS A 44 -12.06 10.41 -0.36
C HIS A 44 -13.36 10.71 -1.13
N GLU A 45 -13.98 11.82 -0.75
CA GLU A 45 -15.17 12.35 -1.40
C GLU A 45 -14.86 12.79 -2.82
N LEU A 46 -15.85 12.63 -3.69
CA LEU A 46 -15.79 13.17 -5.04
C LEU A 46 -16.08 14.66 -4.97
N ILE A 47 -15.24 15.48 -5.60
CA ILE A 47 -15.51 16.90 -5.75
C ILE A 47 -16.57 17.13 -6.84
N THR A 48 -17.31 18.23 -6.71
CA THR A 48 -18.27 18.65 -7.73
C THR A 48 -17.54 19.30 -8.91
N PRO A 49 -18.13 19.31 -10.12
CA PRO A 49 -17.53 19.98 -11.27
C PRO A 49 -17.28 21.48 -11.05
N ASP A 50 -18.12 22.14 -10.26
CA ASP A 50 -17.94 23.57 -9.95
C ASP A 50 -16.75 23.78 -9.01
N ARG A 51 -16.57 22.91 -8.01
CA ARG A 51 -15.40 22.95 -7.11
C ARG A 51 -14.12 22.60 -7.85
N GLU A 52 -14.19 21.66 -8.78
CA GLU A 52 -13.06 21.31 -9.65
C GLU A 52 -12.58 22.52 -10.47
N LYS A 53 -13.50 23.29 -11.07
CA LYS A 53 -13.17 24.53 -11.78
C LYS A 53 -12.56 25.59 -10.87
N GLU A 54 -13.11 25.75 -9.66
CA GLU A 54 -12.58 26.70 -8.67
C GLU A 54 -11.13 26.34 -8.28
N LEU A 55 -10.90 25.08 -7.91
CA LEU A 55 -9.57 24.57 -7.57
C LEU A 55 -8.61 24.65 -8.75
N GLY A 56 -9.08 24.38 -9.97
CA GLY A 56 -8.31 24.52 -11.20
C GLY A 56 -7.82 25.95 -11.42
N ALA A 57 -8.71 26.94 -11.26
CA ALA A 57 -8.35 28.35 -11.40
C ALA A 57 -7.33 28.80 -10.33
N LEU A 58 -7.51 28.36 -9.08
CA LEU A 58 -6.56 28.64 -7.99
C LEU A 58 -5.20 27.97 -8.24
N ALA A 59 -5.20 26.71 -8.67
CA ALA A 59 -3.99 25.96 -9.03
C ALA A 59 -3.21 26.65 -10.16
N GLN A 60 -3.90 27.18 -11.18
CA GLN A 60 -3.28 27.99 -12.24
C GLN A 60 -2.67 29.29 -11.72
N ALA A 61 -3.29 29.90 -10.72
CA ALA A 61 -2.76 31.10 -10.06
C ALA A 61 -1.54 30.81 -9.16
N GLY A 62 -1.11 29.55 -9.04
CA GLY A 62 0.03 29.12 -8.25
C GLY A 62 -0.31 28.75 -6.80
N ASP A 63 -1.59 28.54 -6.50
CA ASP A 63 -2.03 28.05 -5.19
C ASP A 63 -1.67 26.56 -5.04
N GLU A 64 -0.62 26.28 -4.28
CA GLU A 64 -0.16 24.92 -4.01
C GLU A 64 -1.18 24.09 -3.22
N ASP A 65 -1.95 24.71 -2.32
CA ASP A 65 -2.98 24.00 -1.56
C ASP A 65 -4.12 23.56 -2.50
N ALA A 66 -4.49 24.41 -3.46
CA ALA A 66 -5.45 24.06 -4.50
C ALA A 66 -4.94 22.91 -5.41
N VAL A 67 -3.66 22.92 -5.78
CA VAL A 67 -3.03 21.79 -6.51
C VAL A 67 -3.12 20.50 -5.71
N GLN A 68 -2.82 20.56 -4.41
CA GLN A 68 -2.89 19.38 -3.54
C GLN A 68 -4.33 18.88 -3.36
N GLU A 69 -5.30 19.78 -3.19
CA GLU A 69 -6.72 19.44 -3.04
C GLU A 69 -7.26 18.80 -4.33
N LEU A 70 -6.97 19.39 -5.49
CA LEU A 70 -7.35 18.87 -6.80
C LEU A 70 -6.72 17.50 -7.08
N ALA A 71 -5.44 17.30 -6.74
CA ALA A 71 -4.77 16.01 -6.85
C ALA A 71 -5.38 14.97 -5.89
N ARG A 72 -5.63 15.32 -4.63
CA ARG A 72 -6.24 14.42 -3.63
C ARG A 72 -7.62 13.93 -4.05
N ALA A 73 -8.44 14.82 -4.58
CA ALA A 73 -9.77 14.49 -5.10
C ALA A 73 -9.73 13.42 -6.22
N ASN A 74 -8.62 13.35 -6.95
CA ASN A 74 -8.42 12.48 -8.10
C ASN A 74 -7.59 11.22 -7.81
N LEU A 75 -7.18 10.95 -6.55
CA LEU A 75 -6.38 9.75 -6.21
C LEU A 75 -7.10 8.43 -6.55
N ARG A 76 -8.44 8.41 -6.47
CA ARG A 76 -9.25 7.25 -6.87
C ARG A 76 -9.10 6.93 -8.36
N PHE A 77 -8.96 7.95 -9.20
CA PHE A 77 -8.73 7.80 -10.63
C PHE A 77 -7.38 7.12 -10.89
N VAL A 78 -6.31 7.56 -10.24
CA VAL A 78 -4.97 6.94 -10.38
C VAL A 78 -5.03 5.44 -10.08
N ILE A 79 -5.64 5.05 -8.96
CA ILE A 79 -5.79 3.63 -8.60
C ILE A 79 -6.57 2.87 -9.67
N SER A 80 -7.65 3.45 -10.19
CA SER A 80 -8.47 2.81 -11.22
C SER A 80 -7.72 2.58 -12.53
N VAL A 81 -6.80 3.49 -12.88
CA VAL A 81 -5.94 3.36 -14.07
C VAL A 81 -4.82 2.37 -13.79
N ALA A 82 -4.09 2.51 -12.68
CA ALA A 82 -2.98 1.63 -12.30
C ALA A 82 -3.38 0.15 -12.25
N LYS A 83 -4.57 -0.17 -11.73
CA LYS A 83 -5.12 -1.54 -11.73
C LYS A 83 -5.21 -2.18 -13.13
N LYS A 84 -5.41 -1.38 -14.19
CA LYS A 84 -5.47 -1.86 -15.59
C LYS A 84 -4.10 -2.26 -16.15
N TYR A 85 -3.01 -1.82 -15.52
CA TYR A 85 -1.63 -2.08 -15.94
C TYR A 85 -0.92 -3.12 -15.07
N GLN A 86 -1.63 -3.76 -14.13
CA GLN A 86 -1.07 -4.85 -13.31
C GLN A 86 -0.61 -6.04 -14.17
N ASN A 87 0.27 -6.86 -13.59
CA ASN A 87 0.83 -8.08 -14.20
C ASN A 87 1.69 -7.86 -15.45
N ARG A 88 2.26 -6.66 -15.61
CA ARG A 88 3.18 -6.30 -16.71
C ARG A 88 4.64 -6.16 -16.28
N GLY A 89 5.01 -6.76 -15.15
CA GLY A 89 6.36 -6.71 -14.59
C GLY A 89 6.68 -5.50 -13.72
N VAL A 90 5.70 -4.63 -13.46
CA VAL A 90 5.79 -3.50 -12.52
C VAL A 90 4.79 -3.73 -11.39
N SER A 91 5.19 -3.43 -10.15
CA SER A 91 4.32 -3.61 -8.98
C SER A 91 3.14 -2.63 -9.03
N LEU A 92 2.03 -2.98 -8.37
CA LEU A 92 0.89 -2.05 -8.26
C LEU A 92 1.27 -0.78 -7.50
N THR A 93 2.10 -0.91 -6.47
CA THR A 93 2.64 0.22 -5.69
C THR A 93 3.36 1.18 -6.62
N ASP A 94 4.31 0.72 -7.42
CA ASP A 94 5.08 1.59 -8.33
C ASP A 94 4.17 2.27 -9.37
N LEU A 95 3.21 1.54 -9.95
CA LEU A 95 2.24 2.10 -10.89
C LEU A 95 1.41 3.23 -10.25
N ILE A 96 1.01 3.07 -8.99
CA ILE A 96 0.28 4.09 -8.24
C ILE A 96 1.19 5.29 -7.96
N GLN A 97 2.44 5.06 -7.55
CA GLN A 97 3.38 6.14 -7.25
C GLN A 97 3.68 6.99 -8.48
N GLU A 98 3.98 6.37 -9.62
CA GLU A 98 4.17 7.08 -10.90
C GLU A 98 2.90 7.82 -11.33
N GLY A 99 1.74 7.19 -11.17
CA GLY A 99 0.45 7.82 -11.45
C GLY A 99 0.18 9.04 -10.57
N ASN A 100 0.53 9.00 -9.29
CA ASN A 100 0.39 10.11 -8.35
C ASN A 100 1.31 11.28 -8.73
N VAL A 101 2.56 11.01 -9.13
CA VAL A 101 3.49 12.03 -9.63
C VAL A 101 2.95 12.69 -10.90
N GLY A 102 2.45 11.88 -11.83
CA GLY A 102 1.78 12.38 -13.04
C GLY A 102 0.55 13.24 -12.71
N LEU A 103 -0.25 12.83 -11.72
CA LEU A 103 -1.44 13.55 -11.30
C LEU A 103 -1.12 14.93 -10.73
N VAL A 104 -0.14 15.04 -9.82
CA VAL A 104 0.29 16.35 -9.28
C VAL A 104 0.83 17.24 -10.38
N THR A 105 1.57 16.66 -11.34
CA THR A 105 2.10 17.40 -12.49
C THR A 105 0.97 17.91 -13.40
N ALA A 106 -0.08 17.11 -13.60
CA ALA A 106 -1.26 17.49 -14.37
C ALA A 106 -2.09 18.57 -13.66
N ALA A 107 -2.28 18.46 -12.33
CA ALA A 107 -3.01 19.42 -11.53
C ALA A 107 -2.41 20.84 -11.61
N ARG A 108 -1.07 20.97 -11.70
CA ARG A 108 -0.39 22.26 -11.92
C ARG A 108 -0.66 22.90 -13.29
N LYS A 109 -1.14 22.13 -14.26
CA LYS A 109 -1.37 22.54 -15.65
C LYS A 109 -2.85 22.48 -16.04
N PHE A 110 -3.73 22.28 -15.07
CA PHE A 110 -5.17 22.09 -15.27
C PHE A 110 -5.82 23.36 -15.85
N ASP A 111 -6.78 23.23 -16.78
CA ASP A 111 -7.47 24.33 -17.47
C ASP A 111 -8.98 24.43 -17.25
#